data_AF-A0A3M1DE33-F1
#
_entry.id   AF-A0A3M1DE33-F1
#
_cell.length_a   1.000
_cell.length_b   1.000
_cell.length_c   1.000
_cell.angle_alpha   90.00
_cell.angle_beta   90.00
_cell.angle_gamma   90.00
#
_symmetry.space_group_name_H-M   'P 1'
#
loop_
_entity.id
_entity.type
_entity.pdbx_description
1 polymer ?
#
loop_
_entity_poly.entity_id
_entity_poly.type
_entity_poly.pdbx_seq_one_letter_code
_entity_poly.pdbx_strand_id
1 'polypeptide(L)' 'EVDITDSLGLKLEALRQHRSQIRDPEGLEERLKEWYRKVEPDGTVRYVERFRRIVLR' A
#
# COMPACT_ATOMS: atom_id res chain seq x y z
N GLU A 1 3.40 -1.70 -12.12
CA GLU A 1 2.97 -1.11 -10.84
C GLU A 1 1.74 -0.25 -11.10
N VAL A 2 1.00 0.09 -10.06
CA VAL A 2 -0.17 0.96 -10.11
C VAL A 2 -0.01 2.03 -9.03
N ASP A 3 -0.18 3.30 -9.38
CA ASP A 3 -0.20 4.40 -8.41
C ASP A 3 -1.47 4.34 -7.59
N ILE A 4 -1.31 4.32 -6.27
CA ILE A 4 -2.40 4.28 -5.29
C ILE A 4 -2.33 5.46 -4.32
N THR A 5 -1.60 6.54 -4.65
CA THR A 5 -1.40 7.68 -3.75
C THR A 5 -2.73 8.25 -3.26
N ASP A 6 -3.68 8.48 -4.18
CA ASP A 6 -5.00 9.05 -3.87
C ASP A 6 -5.95 8.03 -3.21
N SER A 7 -5.69 6.73 -3.37
CA SER A 7 -6.55 5.65 -2.87
C SER A 7 -6.00 4.92 -1.65
N LEU A 8 -4.77 5.23 -1.21
CA LEU A 8 -4.13 4.60 -0.05
C LEU A 8 -4.96 4.78 1.21
N GLY A 9 -5.55 5.97 1.42
CA GLY A 9 -6.42 6.23 2.57
C GLY A 9 -7.63 5.29 2.60
N LEU A 10 -8.29 5.09 1.46
CA LEU A 10 -9.42 4.18 1.34
C LEU A 10 -8.99 2.72 1.56
N LYS A 11 -7.82 2.33 1.05
CA LYS A 11 -7.24 1.00 1.28
C LYS A 11 -6.98 0.74 2.76
N LEU A 12 -6.40 1.71 3.48
CA LEU A 12 -6.14 1.61 4.91
C LEU A 12 -7.44 1.44 5.70
N GLU A 13 -8.47 2.22 5.37
CA GLU A 13 -9.78 2.10 5.99
C GLU A 13 -10.41 0.73 5.74
N ALA A 14 -10.36 0.24 4.49
CA ALA A 14 -10.84 -1.10 4.16
C ALA A 14 -10.10 -2.19 4.97
N LEU A 15 -8.78 -2.07 5.13
CA LEU A 15 -8.00 -3.02 5.92
C LEU A 15 -8.39 -2.99 7.41
N ARG A 16 -8.63 -1.80 8.00
CA ARG A 16 -9.05 -1.65 9.40
C ARG A 16 -10.35 -2.38 9.74
N GLN A 17 -11.21 -2.64 8.76
CA GLN A 17 -12.44 -3.40 8.97
C GLN A 17 -12.16 -4.89 9.32
N HIS A 18 -10.98 -5.42 8.97
CA HIS A 18 -10.58 -6.79 9.28
C HIS A 18 -9.95 -6.91 10.68
N ARG A 19 -10.66 -6.41 11.69
CA ARG A 19 -10.16 -6.27 13.08
C ARG A 19 -9.62 -7.56 13.69
N SER A 20 -10.25 -8.70 13.42
CA SER A 20 -9.81 -10.00 13.96
C SER A 20 -8.51 -10.52 13.35
N GLN A 21 -8.10 -9.98 12.19
CA GLN A 21 -6.90 -10.42 11.46
C GLN A 21 -5.69 -9.52 11.72
N ILE A 22 -5.91 -8.32 12.25
CA ILE A 22 -4.86 -7.31 12.44
C ILE A 22 -4.54 -7.22 13.93
N ARG A 23 -3.42 -7.84 14.31
CA ARG A 23 -2.91 -7.83 15.69
C ARG A 23 -2.52 -6.44 16.18
N ASP A 24 -2.05 -5.57 15.29
CA ASP A 24 -1.65 -4.20 15.59
C ASP A 24 -2.19 -3.24 14.51
N PRO A 25 -3.39 -2.65 14.74
CA PRO A 25 -4.04 -1.72 13.82
C PRO A 25 -3.34 -0.37 13.73
N GLU A 26 -2.69 0.08 14.79
CA GLU A 26 -2.01 1.38 14.85
C GLU A 26 -0.71 1.32 14.04
N GLY A 27 0.09 0.26 14.22
CA GLY A 27 1.30 0.04 13.43
C GLY A 27 1.04 -0.50 12.01
N LEU A 28 -0.20 -0.81 11.62
CA LEU A 28 -0.53 -1.25 10.26
C LEU A 28 -0.29 -0.14 9.24
N GLU A 29 -0.70 1.09 9.56
CA GLU A 29 -0.63 2.21 8.62
C GLU A 29 0.82 2.51 8.22
N GLU A 30 1.70 2.66 9.20
CA GLU A 30 3.12 2.96 8.96
C GLU A 30 3.81 1.85 8.17
N ARG A 31 3.53 0.58 8.50
CA ARG A 31 4.07 -0.57 7.74
C ARG A 31 3.63 -0.56 6.28
N LEU A 32 2.37 -0.22 6.01
CA LEU A 32 1.85 -0.19 4.64
C LEU A 32 2.34 1.03 3.87
N LYS A 33 2.43 2.20 4.50
CA LYS A 33 3.06 3.39 3.89
C LYS A 33 4.48 3.08 3.48
N GLU A 34 5.28 2.45 4.35
CA GLU A 34 6.65 2.07 4.02
C GLU A 34 6.71 1.04 2.90
N TRP A 35 5.87 -0.01 2.96
CA TRP A 35 5.82 -1.05 1.93
C TRP A 35 5.50 -0.49 0.54
N TYR A 36 4.49 0.37 0.45
CA TYR A 36 4.05 0.94 -0.82
C TYR A 36 4.86 2.18 -1.23
N ARG A 37 5.76 2.68 -0.38
CA ARG A 37 6.53 3.89 -0.63
C ARG A 37 7.37 3.76 -1.91
N LYS A 38 7.30 4.79 -2.74
CA LYS A 38 8.20 5.00 -3.87
C LYS A 38 8.68 6.44 -3.86
N VAL A 39 10.00 6.62 -3.83
CA VAL A 39 10.65 7.92 -4.01
C VAL A 39 10.98 8.08 -5.49
N GLU A 40 10.50 9.15 -6.09
CA GLU A 40 10.78 9.50 -7.48
C GLU A 40 12.12 10.23 -7.59
N PRO A 41 12.72 10.32 -8.81
CA PRO A 41 14.01 11.01 -9.00
C PRO A 41 14.01 12.48 -8.58
N ASP A 42 12.86 13.15 -8.61
CA ASP A 42 12.67 14.54 -8.18
C ASP A 42 12.47 14.69 -6.67
N GLY A 43 12.54 13.58 -5.91
CA GLY A 43 12.36 13.55 -4.46
C GLY A 43 10.91 13.49 -4.02
N THR A 44 9.93 13.52 -4.94
CA THR A 44 8.53 13.33 -4.58
C THR A 44 8.27 11.90 -4.13
N VAL A 45 7.26 11.72 -3.26
CA VAL A 45 6.85 10.41 -2.76
C VAL A 45 5.48 10.07 -3.30
N ARG A 46 5.37 8.86 -3.84
CA ARG A 46 4.11 8.23 -4.23
C ARG A 46 3.97 6.89 -3.54
N TYR A 47 2.76 6.35 -3.54
CA TYR A 47 2.49 5.00 -3.05
C TYR A 47 2.09 4.12 -4.22
N VAL A 48 2.73 2.96 -4.38
CA VAL A 48 2.52 2.09 -5.53
C VAL A 48 2.29 0.64 -5.13
N GLU A 49 1.33 -0.01 -5.79
CA GLU A 49 1.17 -1.46 -5.74
C GLU A 49 1.95 -2.14 -6.86
N ARG A 50 2.73 -3.15 -6.49
CA ARG A 50 3.60 -3.88 -7.41
C ARG A 50 3.00 -5.26 -7.69
N PHE A 51 2.94 -5.62 -8.96
CA PHE A 51 2.39 -6.88 -9.42
C PHE A 51 3.40 -7.61 -10.29
N ARG A 52 3.48 -8.93 -10.15
CA ARG A 52 4.21 -9.80 -11.07
C ARG A 52 3.23 -10.33 -12.12
N ARG A 53 3.41 -9.91 -13.38
CA ARG A 53 2.62 -10.45 -14.50
C ARG A 53 3.15 -11.83 -14.88
N ILE A 54 2.28 -12.84 -14.86
CA ILE A 54 2.57 -14.20 -15.33
C ILE A 54 1.75 -14.42 -16.60
N VAL A 55 2.40 -14.88 -17.68
CA VAL A 55 1.74 -15.25 -18.94
C VAL A 55 1.94 -16.75 -19.13
N LEU A 56 0.85 -17.50 -19.01
CA LEU A 56 0.84 -18.93 -19.29
C LEU A 56 0.73 -19.14 -20.80
N ARG A 57 1.54 -20.04 -21.34
CA ARG A 57 1.52 -20.45 -22.74
C ARG A 57 0.88 -21.83 -22.86
#